data_AF-A0A350IVJ4-F1
#
_entry.id   AF-A0A350IVJ4-F1
#
_cell.length_a   1.000
_cell.length_b   1.000
_cell.length_c   1.000
_cell.angle_alpha   90.00
_cell.angle_beta   90.00
_cell.angle_gamma   90.00
#
_symmetry.space_group_name_H-M   'P 1'
#
loop_
_entity.id
_entity.type
_entity.pdbx_description
1 polymer ?
#
loop_
_entity_poly.entity_id
_entity_poly.type
_entity_poly.pdbx_seq_one_letter_code
_entity_poly.pdbx_strand_id
1 'polypeptide(L)'
;MMIMLDRITFTGADDSTDHEGLFALLDAYPLAEAGILLGNHEGSPRFPGLAWLEGLLEHCQEKESRLQRQRLSLHLCGRWTEMFLSSRLGSNCGLDALLARYKNVFGRLQLNTHGEIHSIRMPDLLHNLSFVADRCIEVIFQRDGVNDDLFDWVRWTMSQGRSHGHLKVSTLFDLSHGAGKQAAELQKPIQGVYCGYAGGFSPENIGENLRQIDELMAQHGTTTYWVDAETWLMSPDTHRLSLQRAGQYLEVASEHVTRHVRAEFERMRAT
;
A
#
# COMPACT_ATOMS: atom_id res chain seq x y z
N MET A 1 -5.60 7.74 24.18
CA MET A 1 -5.96 7.82 22.75
C MET A 1 -5.58 6.48 22.17
N MET A 2 -6.52 5.75 21.57
CA MET A 2 -6.28 4.37 21.12
C MET A 2 -5.42 4.37 19.86
N ILE A 3 -4.40 3.51 19.84
CA ILE A 3 -3.58 3.25 18.66
C ILE A 3 -4.26 2.12 17.90
N MET A 4 -4.38 2.26 16.59
CA MET A 4 -5.15 1.35 15.76
C MET A 4 -4.37 1.05 14.48
N LEU A 5 -3.84 -0.16 14.41
CA LEU A 5 -3.60 -0.80 13.12
C LEU A 5 -4.94 -0.99 12.43
N ASP A 6 -5.19 -0.25 11.35
CA ASP A 6 -6.48 -0.23 10.66
C ASP A 6 -6.43 -0.85 9.26
N ARG A 7 -5.25 -1.32 8.84
CA ARG A 7 -5.04 -1.98 7.55
C ARG A 7 -3.77 -2.83 7.54
N ILE A 8 -3.86 -3.99 6.88
CA ILE A 8 -2.77 -4.96 6.73
C ILE A 8 -2.66 -5.31 5.25
N THR A 9 -1.64 -4.79 4.58
CA THR A 9 -1.42 -5.03 3.15
C THR A 9 -0.52 -6.25 2.96
N PHE A 10 -0.89 -7.10 1.99
CA PHE A 10 -0.03 -8.13 1.45
C PHE A 10 0.09 -7.96 -0.06
N THR A 11 1.29 -8.15 -0.60
CA THR A 11 1.63 -7.67 -1.93
C THR A 11 2.29 -8.79 -2.75
N GLY A 12 2.11 -8.76 -4.08
CA GLY A 12 2.82 -9.68 -4.99
C GLY A 12 1.99 -10.79 -5.63
N ALA A 13 0.66 -10.64 -5.67
CA ALA A 13 -0.19 -11.49 -6.50
C ALA A 13 0.20 -11.37 -7.98
N ASP A 14 0.19 -12.48 -8.70
CA ASP A 14 0.57 -12.59 -10.13
C ASP A 14 -0.28 -13.64 -10.85
N ASP A 15 0.09 -14.01 -12.08
CA ASP A 15 -0.62 -15.00 -12.93
C ASP A 15 -0.87 -16.37 -12.28
N SER A 16 -0.12 -16.72 -11.23
CA SER A 16 -0.30 -17.96 -10.48
C SER A 16 -1.28 -17.85 -9.31
N THR A 17 -1.68 -16.63 -8.95
CA THR A 17 -2.57 -16.36 -7.83
C THR A 17 -4.02 -16.52 -8.29
N ASP A 18 -4.74 -17.45 -7.70
CA ASP A 18 -6.16 -17.59 -7.98
C ASP A 18 -6.97 -16.41 -7.44
N HIS A 19 -7.87 -15.87 -8.25
CA HIS A 19 -8.71 -14.73 -7.87
C HIS A 19 -9.66 -15.10 -6.73
N GLU A 20 -10.32 -16.26 -6.80
CA GLU A 20 -11.25 -16.68 -5.74
C GLU A 20 -10.54 -16.85 -4.39
N GLY A 21 -9.36 -17.48 -4.40
CA GLY A 21 -8.50 -17.61 -3.23
C GLY A 21 -8.05 -16.26 -2.66
N LEU A 22 -7.67 -15.32 -3.52
CA LEU A 22 -7.31 -13.96 -3.11
C LEU A 22 -8.48 -13.26 -2.41
N PHE A 23 -9.68 -13.30 -3.00
CA PHE A 23 -10.86 -12.66 -2.42
C PHE A 23 -11.40 -13.38 -1.19
N ALA A 24 -11.33 -14.71 -1.13
CA ALA A 24 -11.66 -15.47 0.07
C ALA A 24 -10.75 -15.08 1.25
N LEU A 25 -9.46 -14.86 0.97
CA LEU A 25 -8.52 -14.39 1.98
C LEU A 25 -8.86 -12.98 2.44
N LEU A 26 -9.13 -12.07 1.50
CA LEU A 26 -9.60 -10.73 1.84
C LEU A 26 -10.85 -10.84 2.72
N ASP A 27 -11.90 -11.57 2.30
CA ASP A 27 -13.16 -11.76 3.02
C ASP A 27 -12.99 -12.28 4.45
N ALA A 28 -12.03 -13.19 4.69
CA ALA A 28 -11.72 -13.69 6.01
C ALA A 28 -11.09 -12.65 6.94
N TYR A 29 -10.40 -11.64 6.40
CA TYR A 29 -9.65 -10.64 7.16
C TYR A 29 -10.09 -9.21 6.79
N PRO A 30 -11.02 -8.58 7.54
CA PRO A 30 -11.60 -7.29 7.17
C PRO A 30 -10.63 -6.11 7.02
N LEU A 31 -9.47 -6.15 7.69
CA LEU A 31 -8.43 -5.12 7.57
C LEU A 31 -7.44 -5.41 6.43
N ALA A 32 -7.57 -6.56 5.75
CA ALA A 32 -6.65 -6.96 4.70
C ALA A 32 -6.82 -6.13 3.43
N GLU A 33 -5.68 -5.83 2.80
CA GLU A 33 -5.60 -5.24 1.48
C GLU A 33 -4.61 -6.02 0.62
N ALA A 34 -4.94 -6.26 -0.65
CA ALA A 34 -3.99 -6.81 -1.61
C ALA A 34 -3.33 -5.67 -2.43
N GLY A 35 -2.01 -5.58 -2.37
CA GLY A 35 -1.19 -4.74 -3.23
C GLY A 35 -0.89 -5.42 -4.56
N ILE A 36 -1.39 -4.86 -5.65
CA ILE A 36 -1.21 -5.39 -7.01
C ILE A 36 -0.13 -4.57 -7.71
N LEU A 37 0.99 -5.20 -8.05
CA LEU A 37 2.10 -4.50 -8.70
C LEU A 37 1.85 -4.33 -10.19
N LEU A 38 2.26 -3.19 -10.70
CA LEU A 38 2.38 -2.92 -12.11
C LEU A 38 3.82 -2.51 -12.40
N GLY A 39 4.58 -3.38 -13.06
CA GLY A 39 6.00 -3.18 -13.32
C GLY A 39 6.38 -3.32 -14.80
N ASN A 40 7.69 -3.36 -15.03
CA ASN A 40 8.27 -3.54 -16.36
C ASN A 40 8.23 -5.01 -16.84
N HIS A 41 8.11 -5.95 -15.91
CA HIS A 41 8.22 -7.39 -16.15
C HIS A 41 6.85 -8.07 -16.00
N GLU A 42 5.91 -7.67 -16.84
CA GLU A 42 4.56 -8.26 -16.89
C GLU A 42 4.60 -9.79 -17.06
N GLY A 43 3.79 -10.52 -16.27
CA GLY A 43 3.70 -11.98 -16.27
C GLY A 43 4.85 -12.71 -15.56
N SER A 44 5.83 -11.98 -15.03
CA SER A 44 6.89 -12.54 -14.19
C SER A 44 6.38 -12.76 -12.75
N PRO A 45 7.09 -13.56 -11.91
CA PRO A 45 6.74 -13.66 -10.50
C PRO A 45 6.51 -12.27 -9.90
N ARG A 46 5.50 -12.12 -9.04
CA ARG A 46 5.01 -10.88 -8.39
C ARG A 46 4.46 -9.77 -9.30
N PHE A 47 4.54 -9.90 -10.62
CA PHE A 47 4.03 -8.92 -11.57
C PHE A 47 2.98 -9.56 -12.48
N PRO A 48 1.68 -9.36 -12.22
CA PRO A 48 0.61 -9.96 -13.00
C PRO A 48 0.67 -9.52 -14.46
N GLY A 49 0.30 -10.44 -15.33
CA GLY A 49 0.02 -10.26 -16.74
C GLY A 49 -1.30 -9.56 -16.98
N LEU A 50 -1.47 -8.99 -18.18
CA LEU A 50 -2.71 -8.34 -18.57
C LEU A 50 -3.90 -9.28 -18.45
N ALA A 51 -3.78 -10.54 -18.88
CA ALA A 51 -4.87 -11.51 -18.79
C ALA A 51 -5.34 -11.73 -17.34
N TRP A 52 -4.41 -11.76 -16.38
CA TRP A 52 -4.76 -11.86 -14.97
C TRP A 52 -5.45 -10.58 -14.47
N LEU A 53 -4.92 -9.41 -14.81
CA LEU A 53 -5.53 -8.13 -14.44
C LEU A 53 -6.94 -7.94 -15.01
N GLU A 54 -7.21 -8.45 -16.22
CA GLU A 54 -8.57 -8.47 -16.79
C GLU A 54 -9.51 -9.36 -15.97
N GLY A 55 -9.06 -10.55 -15.58
CA GLY A 55 -9.84 -11.42 -14.68
C GLY A 55 -10.13 -10.77 -13.33
N LEU A 56 -9.16 -10.03 -12.78
CA LEU A 56 -9.35 -9.25 -11.56
C LEU A 56 -10.42 -8.17 -11.74
N LEU A 57 -10.40 -7.46 -12.86
CA LEU A 57 -11.38 -6.43 -13.19
C LEU A 57 -12.78 -7.02 -13.31
N GLU A 58 -12.94 -8.13 -14.02
CA GLU A 58 -14.19 -8.86 -14.16
C GLU A 58 -14.75 -9.27 -12.79
N HIS A 59 -13.92 -9.86 -11.92
CA HIS A 59 -14.31 -10.26 -10.57
C HIS A 59 -14.78 -9.07 -9.70
N CYS A 60 -14.15 -7.89 -9.87
CA CYS A 60 -14.51 -6.69 -9.14
C CYS A 60 -15.82 -6.05 -9.62
N GLN A 61 -16.11 -6.11 -10.93
CA GLN A 61 -17.32 -5.53 -11.51
C GLN A 61 -18.59 -6.27 -11.08
N GLU A 62 -18.50 -7.57 -10.82
CA GLU A 62 -19.64 -8.39 -10.39
C GLU A 62 -20.15 -8.07 -8.98
N LYS A 63 -19.34 -7.41 -8.14
CA LYS A 63 -19.60 -7.29 -6.69
C LYS A 63 -19.66 -5.83 -6.17
N GLU A 64 -20.02 -4.88 -7.03
CA GLU A 64 -19.99 -3.42 -6.79
C GLU A 64 -20.29 -2.97 -5.35
N SER A 65 -19.25 -2.79 -4.54
CA SER A 65 -19.34 -2.05 -3.29
C SER A 65 -18.09 -1.19 -3.06
N ARG A 66 -18.29 0.00 -2.50
CA ARG A 66 -17.20 0.89 -2.07
C ARG A 66 -16.27 0.23 -1.04
N LEU A 67 -16.77 -0.78 -0.32
CA LEU A 67 -15.99 -1.58 0.61
C LEU A 67 -14.94 -2.43 -0.11
N GLN A 68 -15.28 -3.06 -1.23
CA GLN A 68 -14.32 -3.84 -2.00
C GLN A 68 -13.19 -3.00 -2.61
N ARG A 69 -13.50 -1.78 -3.07
CA ARG A 69 -12.46 -0.86 -3.59
C ARG A 69 -11.36 -0.59 -2.58
N GLN A 70 -11.71 -0.54 -1.31
CA GLN A 70 -10.75 -0.27 -0.23
C GLN A 70 -9.87 -1.47 0.12
N ARG A 71 -9.97 -2.59 -0.60
CA ARG A 71 -9.22 -3.83 -0.31
C ARG A 71 -8.17 -4.14 -1.37
N LEU A 72 -8.07 -3.31 -2.39
CA LEU A 72 -7.05 -3.41 -3.43
C LEU A 72 -6.32 -2.08 -3.54
N SER A 73 -4.98 -2.15 -3.62
CA SER A 73 -4.12 -1.03 -3.97
C SER A 73 -3.31 -1.34 -5.22
N LEU A 74 -3.12 -0.35 -6.09
CA LEU A 74 -2.30 -0.47 -7.29
C LEU A 74 -0.90 0.08 -6.99
N HIS A 75 0.14 -0.69 -7.20
CA HIS A 75 1.52 -0.32 -6.91
C HIS A 75 2.26 -0.08 -8.23
N LEU A 76 2.46 1.18 -8.61
CA LEU A 76 3.27 1.52 -9.78
C LEU A 76 4.74 1.28 -9.46
N CYS A 77 5.43 0.59 -10.35
CA CYS A 77 6.85 0.24 -10.24
C CYS A 77 7.59 0.57 -11.55
N GLY A 78 8.91 0.81 -11.47
CA GLY A 78 9.78 1.00 -12.63
C GLY A 78 9.28 2.11 -13.56
N ARG A 79 9.09 1.79 -14.85
CA ARG A 79 8.70 2.78 -15.88
C ARG A 79 7.38 3.47 -15.53
N TRP A 80 6.46 2.79 -14.86
CA TRP A 80 5.15 3.36 -14.54
C TRP A 80 5.25 4.41 -13.46
N THR A 81 6.10 4.19 -12.45
CA THR A 81 6.46 5.22 -11.46
C THR A 81 7.15 6.39 -12.14
N GLU A 82 8.17 6.12 -12.96
CA GLU A 82 8.92 7.16 -13.68
C GLU A 82 7.99 8.03 -14.54
N MET A 83 7.09 7.40 -15.30
CA MET A 83 6.10 8.10 -16.13
C MET A 83 5.14 8.94 -15.28
N PHE A 84 4.69 8.42 -14.13
CA PHE A 84 3.83 9.18 -13.22
C PHE A 84 4.55 10.41 -12.64
N LEU A 85 5.85 10.33 -12.38
CA LEU A 85 6.63 11.42 -11.78
C LEU A 85 7.15 12.44 -12.81
N SER A 86 7.38 12.01 -14.05
CA SER A 86 8.11 12.80 -15.07
C SER A 86 7.28 13.22 -16.28
N SER A 87 6.10 12.63 -16.49
CA SER A 87 5.32 12.81 -17.73
C SER A 87 3.86 13.13 -17.45
N ARG A 88 3.29 14.07 -18.21
CA ARG A 88 1.88 14.47 -18.07
C ARG A 88 0.93 13.39 -18.59
N LEU A 89 0.06 12.86 -17.72
CA LEU A 89 -1.03 11.95 -18.09
C LEU A 89 -2.02 12.63 -19.06
N GLY A 90 -2.54 11.87 -20.02
CA GLY A 90 -3.36 12.38 -21.12
C GLY A 90 -2.56 12.73 -22.38
N SER A 91 -1.25 12.49 -22.39
CA SER A 91 -0.36 12.71 -23.54
C SER A 91 -0.07 11.43 -24.35
N ASN A 92 -1.00 10.46 -24.36
CA ASN A 92 -0.84 9.13 -24.98
C ASN A 92 0.35 8.31 -24.45
N CYS A 93 0.60 8.37 -23.14
CA CYS A 93 1.68 7.61 -22.52
C CYS A 93 1.25 6.17 -22.15
N GLY A 94 -0.04 5.83 -22.24
CA GLY A 94 -0.57 4.49 -21.99
C GLY A 94 -0.91 4.24 -20.53
N LEU A 95 -0.21 4.89 -19.59
CA LEU A 95 -0.54 4.86 -18.16
C LEU A 95 -1.92 5.49 -17.89
N ASP A 96 -2.28 6.54 -18.63
CA ASP A 96 -3.58 7.20 -18.55
C ASP A 96 -4.74 6.27 -18.97
N ALA A 97 -4.55 5.53 -20.06
CA ALA A 97 -5.52 4.52 -20.51
C ALA A 97 -5.66 3.39 -19.49
N LEU A 98 -4.54 2.93 -18.92
CA LEU A 98 -4.53 1.89 -17.88
C LEU A 98 -5.25 2.33 -16.61
N LEU A 99 -4.92 3.51 -16.08
CA LEU A 99 -5.57 4.08 -14.89
C LEU A 99 -7.06 4.37 -15.12
N ALA A 100 -7.46 4.69 -16.36
CA ALA A 100 -8.86 4.82 -16.72
C ALA A 100 -9.57 3.45 -16.76
N ARG A 101 -8.91 2.41 -17.25
CA ARG A 101 -9.46 1.05 -17.35
C ARG A 101 -9.75 0.44 -15.98
N TYR A 102 -8.83 0.58 -15.03
CA TYR A 102 -9.01 0.10 -13.65
C TYR A 102 -9.59 1.16 -12.71
N LYS A 103 -10.24 2.19 -13.27
CA LYS A 103 -10.99 3.16 -12.46
C LYS A 103 -11.97 2.39 -11.59
N ASN A 104 -12.08 2.78 -10.32
CA ASN A 104 -12.97 2.16 -9.35
C ASN A 104 -12.60 0.74 -8.88
N VAL A 105 -11.49 0.16 -9.33
CA VAL A 105 -10.99 -1.13 -8.80
C VAL A 105 -10.16 -0.88 -7.54
N PHE A 106 -9.19 0.02 -7.66
CA PHE A 106 -8.20 0.28 -6.62
C PHE A 106 -8.60 1.48 -5.76
N GLY A 107 -8.57 1.30 -4.44
CA GLY A 107 -8.82 2.36 -3.47
C GLY A 107 -7.60 3.25 -3.26
N ARG A 108 -6.39 2.68 -3.39
CA ARG A 108 -5.12 3.40 -3.20
C ARG A 108 -4.19 3.18 -4.38
N LEU A 109 -3.37 4.18 -4.66
CA LEU A 109 -2.30 4.13 -5.66
C LEU A 109 -0.97 4.36 -4.96
N GLN A 110 -0.06 3.40 -5.00
CA GLN A 110 1.27 3.51 -4.42
C GLN A 110 2.32 3.76 -5.51
N LEU A 111 3.22 4.71 -5.25
CA LEU A 111 4.36 5.01 -6.12
C LEU A 111 5.61 4.36 -5.50
N ASN A 112 6.05 3.23 -6.06
CA ASN A 112 7.24 2.53 -5.59
C ASN A 112 8.48 3.01 -6.35
N THR A 113 9.33 3.78 -5.66
CA THR A 113 10.60 4.34 -6.17
C THR A 113 11.79 3.39 -6.07
N HIS A 114 11.75 2.38 -5.18
CA HIS A 114 12.77 1.32 -5.04
C HIS A 114 14.22 1.80 -4.89
N GLY A 115 14.46 2.95 -4.26
CA GLY A 115 15.79 3.53 -4.12
C GLY A 115 16.39 4.08 -5.41
N GLU A 116 15.61 4.12 -6.49
CA GLU A 116 16.05 4.69 -7.75
C GLU A 116 15.88 6.21 -7.71
N ILE A 117 16.85 6.94 -8.24
CA ILE A 117 16.72 8.40 -8.39
C ILE A 117 15.78 8.66 -9.56
N HIS A 118 14.64 9.29 -9.30
CA HIS A 118 13.66 9.65 -10.33
C HIS A 118 13.82 11.10 -10.79
N SER A 119 13.71 11.33 -12.09
CA SER A 119 13.52 12.68 -12.62
C SER A 119 12.08 13.13 -12.36
N ILE A 120 11.88 14.20 -11.59
CA ILE A 120 10.54 14.65 -11.21
C ILE A 120 10.21 15.95 -11.93
N ARG A 121 9.11 15.95 -12.69
CA ARG A 121 8.56 17.17 -13.33
C ARG A 121 7.35 17.64 -12.55
N MET A 122 7.60 18.56 -11.61
CA MET A 122 6.59 19.02 -10.64
C MET A 122 5.23 19.44 -11.24
N PRO A 123 5.16 20.22 -12.34
CA PRO A 123 3.87 20.55 -12.95
C PRO A 123 3.09 19.31 -13.43
N ASP A 124 3.81 18.30 -13.93
CA ASP A 124 3.21 17.06 -14.42
C ASP A 124 2.77 16.18 -13.27
N LEU A 125 3.56 16.08 -12.20
CA LEU A 125 3.17 15.36 -10.98
C LEU A 125 1.87 15.92 -10.39
N LEU A 126 1.75 17.25 -10.22
CA LEU A 126 0.53 17.86 -9.69
C LEU A 126 -0.68 17.64 -10.63
N HIS A 127 -0.46 17.70 -11.94
CA HIS A 127 -1.49 17.36 -12.93
C HIS A 127 -1.91 15.88 -12.78
N ASN A 128 -0.95 14.97 -12.61
CA ASN A 128 -1.19 13.53 -12.48
C ASN A 128 -1.93 13.19 -11.18
N LEU A 129 -1.57 13.82 -10.06
CA LEU A 129 -2.31 13.73 -8.80
C LEU A 129 -3.76 14.22 -8.97
N SER A 130 -3.96 15.35 -9.65
CA SER A 130 -5.31 15.86 -9.97
C SER A 130 -6.07 14.89 -10.87
N PHE A 131 -5.39 14.25 -11.83
CA PHE A 131 -6.00 13.27 -12.73
C PHE A 131 -6.48 12.03 -11.98
N VAL A 132 -5.75 11.55 -10.97
CA VAL A 132 -6.15 10.36 -10.20
C VAL A 132 -7.10 10.63 -9.04
N ALA A 133 -7.32 11.90 -8.67
CA ALA A 133 -8.19 12.29 -7.55
C ALA A 133 -9.63 11.76 -7.64
N ASP A 134 -10.17 11.59 -8.85
CA ASP A 134 -11.51 11.00 -9.08
C ASP A 134 -11.48 9.49 -9.34
N ARG A 135 -10.30 8.86 -9.23
CA ARG A 135 -10.05 7.46 -9.61
C ARG A 135 -9.60 6.61 -8.42
N CYS A 136 -8.86 7.19 -7.48
CA CYS A 136 -8.49 6.57 -6.21
C CYS A 136 -8.81 7.49 -5.03
N ILE A 137 -8.81 6.93 -3.82
CA ILE A 137 -9.08 7.65 -2.57
C ILE A 137 -7.78 8.26 -2.02
N GLU A 138 -6.65 7.59 -2.26
CA GLU A 138 -5.38 7.88 -1.63
C GLU A 138 -4.21 7.60 -2.58
N VAL A 139 -3.20 8.46 -2.57
CA VAL A 139 -1.89 8.22 -3.20
C VAL A 139 -0.84 8.05 -2.10
N ILE A 140 -0.08 6.95 -2.17
CA ILE A 140 0.95 6.58 -1.22
C ILE A 140 2.32 6.81 -1.87
N PHE A 141 3.17 7.57 -1.18
CA PHE A 141 4.56 7.78 -1.57
C PHE A 141 5.48 6.86 -0.77
N GLN A 142 6.34 6.11 -1.45
CA GLN A 142 7.38 5.33 -0.78
C GLN A 142 8.47 6.27 -0.25
N ARG A 143 8.88 6.06 1.01
CA ARG A 143 10.05 6.67 1.64
C ARG A 143 11.07 5.59 1.90
N ASP A 144 12.07 5.56 1.03
CA ASP A 144 13.18 4.62 1.01
C ASP A 144 14.52 5.32 1.32
N GLY A 145 14.51 6.65 1.54
CA GLY A 145 15.69 7.46 1.79
C GLY A 145 16.29 8.13 0.56
N VAL A 146 15.73 7.90 -0.64
CA VAL A 146 16.25 8.48 -1.90
C VAL A 146 15.36 9.60 -2.42
N ASN A 147 14.04 9.39 -2.44
CA ASN A 147 13.07 10.36 -2.98
C ASN A 147 12.18 10.97 -1.89
N ASP A 148 12.61 10.92 -0.63
CA ASP A 148 11.83 11.33 0.54
C ASP A 148 11.26 12.76 0.46
N ASP A 149 12.02 13.69 -0.13
CA ASP A 149 11.63 15.08 -0.32
C ASP A 149 10.38 15.25 -1.20
N LEU A 150 10.07 14.25 -2.03
CA LEU A 150 8.90 14.23 -2.91
C LEU A 150 7.60 14.34 -2.12
N PHE A 151 7.46 13.52 -1.08
CA PHE A 151 6.27 13.52 -0.23
C PHE A 151 6.12 14.86 0.49
N ASP A 152 7.21 15.36 1.06
CA ASP A 152 7.23 16.60 1.83
C ASP A 152 6.87 17.81 0.95
N TRP A 153 7.34 17.83 -0.30
CA TRP A 153 6.98 18.84 -1.29
C TRP A 153 5.51 18.78 -1.72
N VAL A 154 4.99 17.59 -2.01
CA VAL A 154 3.57 17.40 -2.39
C VAL A 154 2.68 17.87 -1.24
N ARG A 155 2.99 17.45 -0.01
CA ARG A 155 2.25 17.83 1.18
C ARG A 155 2.25 19.35 1.39
N TRP A 156 3.42 19.98 1.30
CA TRP A 156 3.52 21.44 1.39
C TRP A 156 2.69 22.13 0.32
N THR A 157 2.76 21.66 -0.93
CA THR A 157 2.02 22.25 -2.05
C THR A 157 0.51 22.14 -1.86
N MET A 158 0.02 21.00 -1.35
CA MET A 158 -1.39 20.80 -1.03
C MET A 158 -1.84 21.69 0.14
N SER A 159 -0.98 21.96 1.11
CA SER A 159 -1.31 22.84 2.25
C SER A 159 -1.47 24.32 1.84
N GLN A 160 -0.93 24.74 0.69
CA GLN A 160 -1.06 26.10 0.16
C GLN A 160 -2.42 26.37 -0.53
N GLY A 161 -3.43 25.49 -0.35
CA GLY A 161 -4.77 25.70 -0.88
C GLY A 161 -4.92 25.48 -2.39
N ARG A 162 -3.90 24.91 -3.05
CA ARG A 162 -4.05 24.40 -4.42
C ARG A 162 -5.00 23.20 -4.35
N SER A 163 -6.23 23.39 -4.82
CA SER A 163 -7.30 22.38 -4.75
C SER A 163 -6.94 21.17 -5.61
N HIS A 164 -6.50 20.08 -4.99
CA HIS A 164 -6.27 18.77 -5.65
C HIS A 164 -7.44 17.81 -5.36
N GLY A 165 -8.65 18.36 -5.18
CA GLY A 165 -9.86 17.60 -4.85
C GLY A 165 -9.84 17.00 -3.44
N HIS A 166 -10.53 15.86 -3.28
CA HIS A 166 -10.62 15.09 -2.03
C HIS A 166 -9.47 14.08 -1.85
N LEU A 167 -8.43 14.16 -2.68
CA LEU A 167 -7.36 13.17 -2.71
C LEU A 167 -6.54 13.21 -1.41
N LYS A 168 -6.42 12.05 -0.75
CA LYS A 168 -5.52 11.88 0.38
C LYS A 168 -4.12 11.54 -0.11
N VAL A 169 -3.11 12.06 0.59
CA VAL A 169 -1.71 11.62 0.40
C VAL A 169 -1.21 11.01 1.68
N SER A 170 -0.49 9.91 1.56
CA SER A 170 0.05 9.12 2.68
C SER A 170 1.44 8.62 2.32
N THR A 171 2.16 8.07 3.28
CA THR A 171 3.55 7.65 3.06
C THR A 171 3.80 6.25 3.60
N LEU A 172 4.54 5.43 2.86
CA LEU A 172 5.01 4.12 3.27
C LEU A 172 6.51 4.19 3.56
N PHE A 173 6.91 3.91 4.80
CA PHE A 173 8.32 3.73 5.13
C PHE A 173 8.77 2.33 4.71
N ASP A 174 9.69 2.25 3.75
CA ASP A 174 10.28 1.00 3.27
C ASP A 174 11.79 1.14 3.09
N LEU A 175 12.52 1.09 4.21
CA LEU A 175 13.98 1.16 4.20
C LEU A 175 14.64 -0.13 3.68
N SER A 176 13.84 -1.16 3.37
CA SER A 176 14.34 -2.37 2.75
C SER A 176 14.59 -2.18 1.24
N HIS A 177 14.12 -1.09 0.65
CA HIS A 177 14.14 -0.85 -0.80
C HIS A 177 13.48 -2.00 -1.59
N GLY A 178 12.44 -2.64 -1.03
CA GLY A 178 11.84 -3.85 -1.58
C GLY A 178 12.69 -5.13 -1.47
N ALA A 179 13.84 -5.10 -0.81
CA ALA A 179 14.71 -6.27 -0.63
C ALA A 179 14.28 -7.19 0.53
N GLY A 180 13.24 -6.83 1.28
CA GLY A 180 12.71 -7.65 2.37
C GLY A 180 13.64 -7.75 3.58
N LYS A 181 14.58 -6.82 3.74
CA LYS A 181 15.44 -6.72 4.93
C LYS A 181 14.78 -5.88 6.01
N GLN A 182 14.83 -6.33 7.25
CA GLN A 182 14.37 -5.54 8.39
C GLN A 182 15.27 -4.32 8.56
N ALA A 183 14.67 -3.13 8.66
CA ALA A 183 15.39 -1.91 8.96
C ALA A 183 15.98 -1.97 10.38
N ALA A 184 17.18 -1.42 10.58
CA ALA A 184 17.79 -1.35 11.90
C ALA A 184 17.00 -0.43 12.86
N GLU A 185 16.31 0.57 12.32
CA GLU A 185 15.50 1.53 13.08
C GLU A 185 14.16 1.81 12.38
N LEU A 186 13.07 1.79 13.15
CA LEU A 186 11.74 2.19 12.69
C LEU A 186 11.69 3.71 12.55
N GLN A 187 11.15 4.18 11.43
CA GLN A 187 10.99 5.61 11.17
C GLN A 187 9.84 6.20 11.99
N LYS A 188 10.09 7.38 12.57
CA LYS A 188 9.09 8.11 13.37
C LYS A 188 7.90 8.51 12.49
N PRO A 189 6.66 8.37 12.98
CA PRO A 189 5.49 8.80 12.22
C PRO A 189 5.52 10.30 12.00
N ILE A 190 5.02 10.73 10.84
CA ILE A 190 4.89 12.14 10.50
C ILE A 190 3.55 12.65 11.04
N GLN A 191 3.60 13.68 11.90
CA GLN A 191 2.39 14.25 12.51
C GLN A 191 1.35 14.66 11.48
N GLY A 192 0.11 14.19 11.68
CA GLY A 192 -1.03 14.48 10.79
C GLY A 192 -0.97 13.79 9.43
N VAL A 193 -0.11 12.78 9.25
CA VAL A 193 0.00 11.97 8.04
C VAL A 193 -0.29 10.51 8.40
N TYR A 194 -1.14 9.87 7.61
CA TYR A 194 -1.31 8.43 7.71
C TYR A 194 -0.07 7.73 7.16
N CYS A 195 0.58 6.93 8.01
CA CYS A 195 1.88 6.32 7.73
C CYS A 195 1.77 4.79 7.69
N GLY A 196 2.47 4.19 6.73
CA GLY A 196 2.62 2.76 6.58
C GLY A 196 4.04 2.32 6.91
N TYR A 197 4.17 1.06 7.29
CA TYR A 197 5.45 0.42 7.56
C TYR A 197 5.61 -0.84 6.72
N ALA A 198 6.76 -0.97 6.08
CA ALA A 198 7.17 -2.16 5.35
C ALA A 198 8.64 -2.49 5.65
N GLY A 199 9.09 -3.63 5.14
CA GLY A 199 10.48 -4.05 5.19
C GLY A 199 10.69 -5.30 6.04
N GLY A 200 10.70 -6.46 5.38
CA GLY A 200 11.06 -7.73 6.02
C GLY A 200 10.00 -8.33 6.94
N PHE A 201 8.75 -7.87 6.87
CA PHE A 201 7.65 -8.43 7.64
C PHE A 201 7.25 -9.81 7.14
N SER A 202 7.02 -10.72 8.07
CA SER A 202 6.67 -12.12 7.85
C SER A 202 5.67 -12.61 8.91
N PRO A 203 5.01 -13.77 8.71
CA PRO A 203 4.18 -14.38 9.75
C PRO A 203 4.92 -14.58 11.08
N GLU A 204 6.22 -14.86 11.01
CA GLU A 204 7.04 -15.20 12.16
C GLU A 204 7.45 -13.96 12.99
N ASN A 205 7.51 -12.76 12.39
CA ASN A 205 8.01 -11.56 13.08
C ASN A 205 6.98 -10.41 13.21
N ILE A 206 5.84 -10.46 12.52
CA ILE A 206 4.92 -9.31 12.48
C ILE A 206 4.38 -8.95 13.87
N GLY A 207 4.09 -9.92 14.73
CA GLY A 207 3.57 -9.65 16.08
C GLY A 207 4.56 -8.90 17.00
N GLU A 208 5.87 -9.05 16.80
CA GLU A 208 6.88 -8.24 17.50
C GLU A 208 6.99 -6.85 16.88
N ASN A 209 7.04 -6.76 15.55
CA ASN A 209 7.12 -5.48 14.84
C ASN A 209 5.91 -4.59 15.14
N LEU A 210 4.69 -5.13 15.20
CA LEU A 210 3.48 -4.38 15.55
C LEU A 210 3.53 -3.81 16.97
N ARG A 211 4.10 -4.54 17.94
CA ARG A 211 4.31 -4.01 19.29
C ARG A 211 5.27 -2.83 19.30
N GLN A 212 6.37 -2.93 18.56
CA GLN A 212 7.35 -1.84 18.44
C GLN A 212 6.76 -0.61 17.74
N ILE A 213 5.97 -0.83 16.69
CA ILE A 213 5.26 0.25 16.00
C ILE A 213 4.23 0.90 16.94
N ASP A 214 3.43 0.12 17.68
CA ASP A 214 2.49 0.66 18.67
C ASP A 214 3.19 1.54 19.71
N GLU A 215 4.32 1.10 20.26
CA GLU A 215 5.11 1.89 21.21
C GLU A 215 5.60 3.21 20.58
N LEU A 216 6.07 3.16 19.34
CA LEU A 216 6.50 4.35 18.60
C LEU A 216 5.33 5.31 18.34
N MET A 217 4.17 4.80 17.94
CA MET A 217 2.95 5.58 17.74
C MET A 217 2.50 6.27 19.03
N ALA A 218 2.57 5.56 20.16
CA ALA A 218 2.22 6.09 21.48
C ALA A 218 3.10 7.28 21.86
N GLN A 219 4.42 7.13 21.69
CA GLN A 219 5.41 8.16 21.99
C GLN A 219 5.22 9.42 21.14
N HIS A 220 4.72 9.26 19.91
CA HIS A 220 4.53 10.33 18.96
C HIS A 220 3.05 10.73 18.77
N GLY A 221 2.14 10.32 19.66
CA GLY A 221 0.74 10.76 19.62
C GLY A 221 -0.01 10.46 18.32
N THR A 222 0.44 9.47 17.55
CA THR A 222 -0.21 9.00 16.31
C THR A 222 -1.17 7.87 16.65
N THR A 223 -2.33 7.83 16.00
CA THR A 223 -3.44 6.93 16.38
C THR A 223 -3.72 5.84 15.37
N THR A 224 -3.26 5.98 14.13
CA THR A 224 -3.60 5.04 13.05
C THR A 224 -2.41 4.85 12.13
N TYR A 225 -2.17 3.60 11.73
CA TYR A 225 -1.12 3.22 10.79
C TYR A 225 -1.50 1.93 10.06
N TRP A 226 -0.77 1.60 9.00
CA TRP A 226 -0.87 0.30 8.33
C TRP A 226 0.51 -0.39 8.21
N VAL A 227 0.48 -1.67 7.87
CA VAL A 227 1.69 -2.45 7.54
C VAL A 227 1.56 -3.07 6.14
N ASP A 228 2.68 -3.32 5.49
CA ASP A 228 2.76 -3.97 4.18
C ASP A 228 3.88 -5.03 4.15
N ALA A 229 3.62 -6.15 3.49
CA ALA A 229 4.54 -7.27 3.36
C ALA A 229 4.47 -7.90 1.95
N GLU A 230 5.63 -8.21 1.38
CA GLU A 230 5.76 -8.85 0.06
C GLU A 230 6.70 -10.07 0.15
N THR A 231 8.01 -9.84 0.27
CA THR A 231 9.05 -10.86 0.05
C THR A 231 8.89 -12.13 0.88
N TRP A 232 8.56 -12.00 2.17
CA TRP A 232 8.44 -13.16 3.06
C TRP A 232 7.09 -13.85 3.01
N LEU A 233 6.16 -13.36 2.19
CA LEU A 233 4.89 -14.03 1.87
C LEU A 233 5.02 -14.89 0.61
N MET A 234 6.13 -14.77 -0.12
CA MET A 234 6.44 -15.58 -1.28
C MET A 234 6.83 -17.00 -0.87
N SER A 235 6.51 -17.96 -1.74
CA SER A 235 7.07 -19.30 -1.68
C SER A 235 8.58 -19.25 -1.93
N PRO A 236 9.42 -19.88 -1.08
CA PRO A 236 10.88 -19.91 -1.27
C PRO A 236 11.32 -20.53 -2.60
N ASP A 237 10.54 -21.49 -3.12
CA ASP A 237 10.93 -22.26 -4.30
C ASP A 237 10.54 -21.56 -5.61
N THR A 238 9.41 -20.86 -5.62
CA THR A 238 8.83 -20.29 -6.84
C THR A 238 8.91 -18.78 -6.89
N HIS A 239 9.21 -18.11 -5.76
CA HIS A 239 9.13 -16.66 -5.60
C HIS A 239 7.75 -16.07 -5.98
N ARG A 240 6.69 -16.88 -5.86
CA ARG A 240 5.29 -16.50 -6.10
C ARG A 240 4.54 -16.38 -4.78
N LEU A 241 3.53 -15.53 -4.72
CA LEU A 241 2.75 -15.32 -3.51
C LEU A 241 2.15 -16.63 -3.00
N SER A 242 2.36 -16.94 -1.72
CA SER A 242 1.66 -18.03 -1.05
C SER A 242 0.48 -17.48 -0.28
N LEU A 243 -0.74 -17.78 -0.72
CA LEU A 243 -1.97 -17.41 0.00
C LEU A 243 -2.01 -17.99 1.42
N GLN A 244 -1.37 -19.15 1.64
CA GLN A 244 -1.23 -19.72 2.97
C GLN A 244 -0.35 -18.85 3.87
N ARG A 245 0.82 -18.41 3.40
CA ARG A 245 1.72 -17.54 4.18
C ARG A 245 1.10 -16.16 4.38
N ALA A 246 0.45 -15.61 3.36
CA ALA A 246 -0.33 -14.37 3.49
C ALA A 246 -1.42 -14.53 4.57
N GLY A 247 -2.13 -15.66 4.60
CA GLY A 247 -3.11 -15.94 5.65
C GLY A 247 -2.52 -16.03 7.05
N GLN A 248 -1.38 -16.67 7.23
CA GLN A 248 -0.67 -16.72 8.52
C GLN A 248 -0.23 -15.31 8.97
N TYR A 249 0.25 -14.49 8.04
CA TYR A 249 0.62 -13.10 8.30
C TYR A 249 -0.60 -12.26 8.75
N LEU A 250 -1.71 -12.38 8.03
CA LEU A 250 -2.97 -11.70 8.34
C LEU A 250 -3.57 -12.15 9.68
N GLU A 251 -3.49 -13.44 9.99
CA GLU A 251 -3.95 -14.02 11.26
C GLU A 251 -3.21 -13.38 12.44
N VAL A 252 -1.87 -13.45 12.44
CA VAL A 252 -1.04 -12.90 13.52
C VAL A 252 -1.26 -11.39 13.68
N ALA A 253 -1.32 -10.65 12.57
CA ALA A 253 -1.56 -9.20 12.61
C ALA A 253 -2.98 -8.86 13.11
N SER A 254 -4.00 -9.62 12.73
CA SER A 254 -5.39 -9.40 13.16
C SER A 254 -5.61 -9.74 14.64
N GLU A 255 -4.91 -10.77 15.16
CA GLU A 255 -4.92 -11.08 16.59
C GLU A 255 -4.37 -9.92 17.43
N HIS A 256 -3.34 -9.23 16.95
CA HIS A 256 -2.76 -8.05 17.61
C HIS A 256 -3.81 -6.94 17.80
N VAL A 257 -4.56 -6.62 16.74
CA VAL A 257 -5.66 -5.64 16.79
C VAL A 257 -6.71 -6.04 17.83
N THR A 258 -7.13 -7.30 17.80
CA THR A 258 -8.16 -7.81 18.72
C THR A 258 -7.73 -7.70 20.18
N ARG A 259 -6.47 -8.05 20.48
CA ARG A 259 -5.89 -7.92 21.83
C ARG A 259 -5.83 -6.45 22.26
N HIS A 260 -5.42 -5.55 21.37
CA HIS A 260 -5.33 -4.12 21.66
C HIS A 260 -6.71 -3.53 21.99
N VAL A 261 -7.72 -3.79 21.17
CA VAL A 261 -9.10 -3.33 21.39
C VAL A 261 -9.65 -3.85 22.72
N ARG A 262 -9.41 -5.13 23.04
CA ARG A 262 -9.84 -5.72 24.32
C ARG A 262 -9.15 -5.06 25.51
N ALA A 263 -7.84 -4.86 25.46
CA ALA A 263 -7.07 -4.25 26.54
C ALA A 263 -7.54 -2.81 26.84
N GLU A 264 -7.82 -2.02 25.79
CA GLU A 264 -8.35 -0.67 25.94
C GLU A 264 -9.76 -0.67 26.55
N PHE A 265 -10.63 -1.60 26.13
CA PHE A 265 -11.95 -1.74 26.72
C PHE A 265 -11.89 -2.11 28.22
N GLU A 266 -10.97 -2.99 28.61
CA GLU A 266 -10.74 -3.35 30.01
C GLU A 266 -10.22 -2.16 30.85
N ARG A 267 -9.30 -1.34 30.30
CA ARG A 267 -8.83 -0.10 30.95
C ARG A 267 -9.96 0.91 31.19
N MET A 268 -10.81 1.13 30.20
CA MET A 268 -11.95 2.05 30.31
C MET A 268 -12.98 1.63 31.36
N ARG A 269 -13.08 0.33 31.67
CA ARG A 269 -13.97 -0.17 32.74
C ARG A 269 -13.36 -0.04 34.14
N ALA A 270 -12.04 0.13 34.23
CA ALA A 270 -11.31 0.22 35.50
C ALA A 270 -11.14 1.67 36.01
N THR A 271 -11.48 2.67 35.18
CA THR A 271 -11.47 4.11 35.48
C THR A 271 -12.88 4.65 35.69
#